data_AF-A0A961E1D5-F1
#
_entry.id   AF-A0A961E1D5-F1
#
_cell.length_a   1.000
_cell.length_b   1.000
_cell.length_c   1.000
_cell.angle_alpha   90.00
_cell.angle_beta   90.00
_cell.angle_gamma   90.00
#
_symmetry.space_group_name_H-M   'P 1'
#
loop_
_entity.id
_entity.type
_entity.pdbx_description
1 polymer ?
#
loop_
_entity_poly.entity_id
_entity_poly.type
_entity_poly.pdbx_seq_one_letter_code
_entity_poly.pdbx_strand_id
1 'polypeptide(L)'
;MPATDLVEWAQDVGHELRALDPAVSDAQWDRWIQRYLTDRVGSIPKALTPEEVSATALWVPYLSDSMGAAIDLLLQVPSAGLDAHTLFLHELRDERIECEPESLARLVGSLLKATTGQFHASLDVQRVYRKFRDCGVSPDVLHEIAEAALALGFSVQ
;
A
#
# COMPACT_ATOMS: atom_id res chain seq x y z
N MET A 1 -1.16 18.32 -15.08
CA MET A 1 -2.12 18.15 -13.96
C MET A 1 -1.48 18.70 -12.69
N PRO A 2 -2.17 19.53 -11.91
CA PRO A 2 -1.80 19.82 -10.52
C PRO A 2 -1.76 18.52 -9.69
N ALA A 3 -1.09 18.56 -8.53
CA ALA A 3 -0.85 17.38 -7.70
C ALA A 3 -2.15 16.71 -7.20
N THR A 4 -3.17 17.50 -6.88
CA THR A 4 -4.49 17.00 -6.45
C THR A 4 -5.14 16.14 -7.54
N ASP A 5 -5.13 16.60 -8.79
CA ASP A 5 -5.69 15.84 -9.92
C ASP A 5 -4.98 14.49 -10.13
N LEU A 6 -3.68 14.38 -9.81
CA LEU A 6 -2.93 13.12 -9.95
C LEU A 6 -3.23 12.12 -8.82
N VAL A 7 -3.50 12.61 -7.62
CA VAL A 7 -3.97 11.79 -6.49
C VAL A 7 -5.36 11.25 -6.77
N GLU A 8 -6.29 12.11 -7.22
CA GLU A 8 -7.65 11.71 -7.61
C GLU A 8 -7.62 10.68 -8.75
N TRP A 9 -6.84 10.96 -9.80
CA TRP A 9 -6.64 10.01 -10.89
C TRP A 9 -6.07 8.67 -10.41
N ALA A 10 -5.11 8.67 -9.48
CA ALA A 10 -4.56 7.43 -8.94
C ALA A 10 -5.61 6.65 -8.13
N GLN A 11 -6.47 7.33 -7.38
CA GLN A 11 -7.57 6.69 -6.67
C GLN A 11 -8.59 6.08 -7.65
N ASP A 12 -8.94 6.80 -8.72
CA ASP A 12 -9.81 6.30 -9.79
C ASP A 12 -9.25 5.03 -10.45
N VAL A 13 -7.94 5.03 -10.76
CA VAL A 13 -7.26 3.83 -11.27
C VAL A 13 -7.38 2.67 -10.28
N GLY A 14 -7.21 2.92 -8.98
CA GLY A 14 -7.38 1.89 -7.96
C GLY A 14 -8.80 1.34 -7.91
N HIS A 15 -9.81 2.20 -8.08
CA HIS A 15 -11.21 1.80 -8.16
C HIS A 15 -11.49 0.93 -9.38
N GLU A 16 -10.94 1.28 -10.55
CA GLU A 16 -11.08 0.48 -11.76
C GLU A 16 -10.37 -0.88 -11.60
N LEU A 17 -9.14 -0.92 -11.08
CA LEU A 17 -8.40 -2.16 -10.85
C LEU A 17 -9.13 -3.12 -9.91
N ARG A 18 -9.85 -2.58 -8.91
CA ARG A 18 -10.69 -3.37 -8.02
C ARG A 18 -11.82 -4.11 -8.75
N ALA A 19 -12.39 -3.49 -9.77
CA ALA A 19 -13.50 -4.05 -10.53
C ALA A 19 -13.06 -5.08 -11.58
N LEU A 20 -11.75 -5.15 -11.87
CA LEU A 20 -11.17 -6.06 -12.86
C LEU A 20 -10.87 -7.44 -12.28
N ASP A 21 -10.88 -8.44 -13.15
CA ASP A 21 -10.31 -9.75 -12.86
C ASP A 21 -8.79 -9.63 -12.61
N PRO A 22 -8.20 -10.41 -11.67
CA PRO A 22 -6.78 -10.32 -11.34
C PRO A 22 -5.82 -10.40 -12.55
N ALA A 23 -6.11 -11.31 -13.49
CA ALA A 23 -5.31 -11.45 -14.70
C ALA A 23 -5.35 -10.21 -15.61
N VAL A 24 -6.46 -9.46 -15.58
CA VAL A 24 -6.61 -8.22 -16.35
C VAL A 24 -5.88 -7.06 -15.65
N SER A 25 -5.88 -7.04 -14.32
CA SER A 25 -5.09 -6.09 -13.52
C SER A 25 -3.60 -6.27 -13.76
N ASP A 26 -3.09 -7.51 -13.77
CA ASP A 26 -1.69 -7.77 -14.13
C ASP A 26 -1.39 -7.45 -15.61
N ALA A 27 -2.34 -7.64 -16.52
CA ALA A 27 -2.17 -7.16 -17.90
C ALA A 27 -2.06 -5.62 -17.98
N GLN A 28 -2.71 -4.86 -17.08
CA GLN A 28 -2.49 -3.42 -16.99
C GLN A 28 -1.12 -3.08 -16.42
N TRP A 29 -0.60 -3.93 -15.52
CA TRP A 29 0.76 -3.81 -15.01
C TRP A 29 1.79 -3.79 -16.13
N ASP A 30 1.81 -4.86 -16.93
CA ASP A 30 2.73 -5.02 -18.05
C ASP A 30 2.54 -3.96 -19.13
N ARG A 31 1.28 -3.56 -19.36
CA ARG A 31 0.94 -2.62 -20.43
C ARG A 31 1.44 -1.21 -20.12
N TRP A 32 1.27 -0.73 -18.89
CA TRP A 32 1.56 0.67 -18.60
C TRP A 32 1.92 0.99 -17.14
N ILE A 33 1.36 0.31 -16.13
CA ILE A 33 1.55 0.72 -14.72
C ILE A 33 3.02 0.59 -14.33
N GLN A 34 3.68 -0.51 -14.71
CA GLN A 34 5.09 -0.73 -14.38
C GLN A 34 5.96 0.42 -14.89
N ARG A 35 5.81 0.77 -16.17
CA ARG A 35 6.57 1.87 -16.79
C ARG A 35 6.24 3.20 -16.14
N TYR A 36 4.96 3.46 -15.90
CA TYR A 36 4.52 4.70 -15.24
C TYR A 36 5.17 4.87 -13.86
N LEU A 37 5.08 3.84 -12.99
CA LEU A 37 5.67 3.92 -11.66
C LEU A 37 7.20 4.00 -11.72
N THR A 38 7.84 3.19 -12.57
CA THR A 38 9.31 3.21 -12.72
C THR A 38 9.81 4.58 -13.17
N ASP A 39 9.18 5.18 -14.18
CA ASP A 39 9.55 6.51 -14.67
C ASP A 39 9.34 7.56 -13.57
N ARG A 40 8.21 7.53 -12.87
CA ARG A 40 7.89 8.51 -11.83
C ARG A 40 8.76 8.36 -10.58
N VAL A 41 9.13 7.15 -10.17
CA VAL A 41 10.15 6.90 -9.12
C VAL A 41 11.50 7.45 -9.59
N GLY A 42 11.85 7.25 -10.85
CA GLY A 42 13.02 7.84 -11.51
C GLY A 42 12.93 9.34 -11.79
N SER A 43 11.91 10.03 -11.28
CA SER A 43 11.66 11.47 -11.48
C SER A 43 11.37 11.90 -12.92
N ILE A 44 10.82 11.02 -13.75
CA ILE A 44 10.47 11.27 -15.16
C ILE A 44 8.93 11.26 -15.34
N PRO A 45 8.33 12.35 -15.86
CA PRO A 45 8.91 13.70 -16.01
C PRO A 45 9.07 14.43 -14.66
N LYS A 46 8.49 13.89 -13.58
CA LYS A 46 8.59 14.42 -12.21
C LYS A 46 8.44 13.27 -11.20
N ALA A 47 9.09 13.40 -10.05
CA ALA A 47 8.96 12.47 -8.93
C ALA A 47 7.49 12.24 -8.51
N LEU A 48 7.19 11.07 -7.96
CA LEU A 48 5.98 10.87 -7.16
C LEU A 48 6.06 11.72 -5.89
N THR A 49 4.99 12.42 -5.55
CA THR A 49 4.83 13.04 -4.24
C THR A 49 4.37 12.00 -3.21
N PRO A 50 4.57 12.24 -1.91
CA PRO A 50 4.12 11.31 -0.88
C PRO A 50 2.63 10.97 -0.93
N GLU A 51 1.79 11.93 -1.31
CA GLU A 51 0.35 11.74 -1.47
C GLU A 51 0.03 10.84 -2.67
N GLU A 52 0.75 11.00 -3.79
CA GLU A 52 0.62 10.11 -4.94
C GLU A 52 1.09 8.69 -4.60
N VAL A 53 2.15 8.53 -3.79
CA VAL A 53 2.59 7.20 -3.31
C VAL A 53 1.50 6.53 -2.48
N SER A 54 0.91 7.26 -1.52
CA SER A 54 -0.18 6.72 -0.72
C SER A 54 -1.40 6.31 -1.57
N ALA A 55 -1.75 7.10 -2.59
CA ALA A 55 -2.86 6.78 -3.49
C ALA A 55 -2.55 5.58 -4.41
N THR A 56 -1.33 5.49 -4.93
CA THR A 56 -0.90 4.37 -5.82
C THR A 56 -0.67 3.08 -5.04
N ALA A 57 -0.32 3.14 -3.75
CA ALA A 57 -0.26 1.97 -2.88
C ALA A 57 -1.60 1.21 -2.78
N LEU A 58 -2.72 1.89 -3.04
CA LEU A 58 -4.05 1.26 -3.08
C LEU A 58 -4.23 0.30 -4.26
N TRP A 59 -3.34 0.31 -5.25
CA TRP A 59 -3.39 -0.60 -6.40
C TRP A 59 -2.90 -2.01 -6.03
N VAL A 60 -1.99 -2.10 -5.07
CA VAL A 60 -1.24 -3.31 -4.71
C VAL A 60 -2.14 -4.53 -4.43
N PRO A 61 -3.25 -4.44 -3.67
CA PRO A 61 -4.11 -5.60 -3.39
C PRO A 61 -4.77 -6.21 -4.63
N TYR A 62 -4.81 -5.45 -5.73
CA TYR A 62 -5.46 -5.83 -6.99
C TYR A 62 -4.49 -6.41 -8.02
N LEU A 63 -3.18 -6.33 -7.75
CA LEU A 63 -2.15 -7.02 -8.51
C LEU A 63 -1.99 -8.45 -7.99
N SER A 64 -1.64 -9.39 -8.87
CA SER A 64 -1.27 -10.76 -8.49
C SER A 64 0.24 -10.94 -8.58
N ASP A 65 0.75 -11.42 -9.70
CA ASP A 65 2.18 -11.79 -9.84
C ASP A 65 3.08 -10.55 -9.77
N SER A 66 2.52 -9.38 -10.06
CA SER A 66 3.21 -8.10 -10.08
C SER A 66 3.26 -7.37 -8.73
N MET A 67 2.64 -7.94 -7.69
CA MET A 67 2.48 -7.29 -6.39
C MET A 67 3.81 -6.91 -5.73
N GLY A 68 4.76 -7.84 -5.65
CA GLY A 68 6.07 -7.60 -5.04
C GLY A 68 6.83 -6.46 -5.74
N ALA A 69 6.86 -6.48 -7.07
CA ALA A 69 7.53 -5.44 -7.86
C ALA A 69 6.88 -4.05 -7.67
N ALA A 70 5.56 -3.99 -7.55
CA ALA A 70 4.86 -2.74 -7.23
C ALA A 70 5.24 -2.21 -5.85
N ILE A 71 5.28 -3.09 -4.84
CA ILE A 71 5.67 -2.72 -3.48
C ILE A 71 7.11 -2.20 -3.46
N ASP A 72 8.04 -2.87 -4.12
CA ASP A 72 9.46 -2.47 -4.17
C ASP A 72 9.65 -1.09 -4.81
N LEU A 73 8.85 -0.75 -5.82
CA LEU A 73 8.86 0.59 -6.42
C LEU A 73 8.31 1.65 -5.45
N LEU A 74 7.19 1.36 -4.79
CA LEU A 74 6.55 2.31 -3.90
C LEU A 74 7.37 2.58 -2.63
N LEU A 75 8.07 1.57 -2.11
CA LEU A 75 8.93 1.72 -0.93
C LEU A 75 10.19 2.58 -1.18
N GLN A 76 10.52 2.90 -2.44
CA GLN A 76 11.64 3.81 -2.75
C GLN A 76 11.31 5.29 -2.53
N VAL A 77 10.03 5.62 -2.37
CA VAL A 77 9.57 7.00 -2.20
C VAL A 77 8.80 7.11 -0.87
N PRO A 78 9.01 8.16 -0.06
CA PRO A 78 8.23 8.35 1.17
C PRO A 78 6.74 8.44 0.86
N SER A 79 5.89 7.87 1.72
CA SER A 79 4.42 7.99 1.63
C SER A 79 3.88 9.11 2.53
N ALA A 80 2.66 9.57 2.27
CA ALA A 80 1.92 10.49 3.14
C ALA A 80 1.07 9.74 4.20
N GLY A 81 1.21 8.42 4.27
CA GLY A 81 0.42 7.55 5.13
C GLY A 81 -0.99 7.26 4.62
N LEU A 82 -1.85 6.80 5.52
CA LEU A 82 -3.23 6.43 5.24
C LEU A 82 -4.18 7.58 5.58
N ASP A 83 -5.10 7.88 4.67
CA ASP A 83 -6.24 8.76 4.97
C ASP A 83 -7.21 8.06 5.95
N ALA A 84 -7.87 8.83 6.81
CA ALA A 84 -8.86 8.34 7.78
C ALA A 84 -10.02 7.56 7.12
N HIS A 85 -10.31 7.83 5.86
CA HIS A 85 -11.38 7.19 5.09
C HIS A 85 -10.92 6.07 4.15
N THR A 86 -9.64 5.72 4.15
CA THR A 86 -9.15 4.64 3.27
C THR A 86 -9.67 3.27 3.71
N LEU A 87 -10.11 2.47 2.74
CA LEU A 87 -10.51 1.08 2.94
C LEU A 87 -9.36 0.10 2.70
N PHE A 88 -8.14 0.59 2.46
CA PHE A 88 -6.97 -0.23 2.11
C PHE A 88 -6.77 -1.44 3.03
N LEU A 89 -6.67 -1.20 4.34
CA LEU A 89 -6.44 -2.27 5.31
C LEU A 89 -7.64 -3.21 5.41
N HIS A 90 -8.85 -2.68 5.24
CA HIS A 90 -10.06 -3.48 5.23
C HIS A 90 -10.09 -4.43 4.02
N GLU A 91 -9.69 -3.93 2.85
CA GLU A 91 -9.67 -4.63 1.56
C GLU A 91 -8.50 -5.59 1.38
N LEU A 92 -7.45 -5.44 2.19
CA LEU A 92 -6.31 -6.34 2.19
C LEU A 92 -6.69 -7.70 2.79
N ARG A 93 -7.23 -8.58 1.94
CA ARG A 93 -7.68 -9.92 2.31
C ARG A 93 -6.52 -10.86 2.62
N ASP A 94 -6.80 -11.86 3.45
CA ASP A 94 -5.85 -12.87 3.90
C ASP A 94 -5.14 -13.57 2.73
N GLU A 95 -5.85 -13.91 1.66
CA GLU A 95 -5.26 -14.61 0.51
C GLU A 95 -4.22 -13.74 -0.21
N ARG A 96 -4.40 -12.42 -0.19
CA ARG A 96 -3.41 -11.47 -0.75
C ARG A 96 -2.20 -11.33 0.15
N ILE A 97 -2.42 -11.31 1.47
CA ILE A 97 -1.33 -11.30 2.45
C ILE A 97 -0.46 -12.55 2.33
N GLU A 98 -1.06 -13.71 2.08
CA GLU A 98 -0.33 -14.97 1.93
C GLU A 98 0.60 -15.03 0.71
N CYS A 99 0.32 -14.24 -0.35
CA CYS A 99 1.16 -14.22 -1.55
C CYS A 99 2.51 -13.56 -1.30
N GLU A 100 2.52 -12.39 -0.65
CA GLU A 100 3.71 -11.54 -0.46
C GLU A 100 3.73 -10.94 0.96
N PRO A 101 3.76 -11.76 2.02
CA PRO A 101 3.50 -11.30 3.38
C PRO A 101 4.54 -10.30 3.88
N GLU A 102 5.83 -10.56 3.63
CA GLU A 102 6.93 -9.70 4.07
C GLU A 102 6.89 -8.34 3.37
N SER A 103 6.72 -8.34 2.05
CA SER A 103 6.67 -7.14 1.22
C SER A 103 5.46 -6.29 1.61
N LEU A 104 4.28 -6.89 1.74
CA LEU A 104 3.07 -6.19 2.18
C LEU A 104 3.19 -5.63 3.60
N ALA A 105 3.82 -6.37 4.51
CA ALA A 105 4.05 -5.89 5.87
C ALA A 105 4.93 -4.63 5.89
N ARG A 106 5.99 -4.58 5.08
CA ARG A 106 6.82 -3.38 4.93
C ARG A 106 6.03 -2.21 4.35
N LEU A 107 5.17 -2.44 3.35
CA LEU A 107 4.30 -1.39 2.80
C LEU A 107 3.32 -0.87 3.85
N VAL A 108 2.64 -1.76 4.56
CA VAL A 108 1.69 -1.39 5.63
C VAL A 108 2.42 -0.61 6.73
N GLY A 109 3.60 -1.07 7.17
CA GLY A 109 4.41 -0.39 8.18
C GLY A 109 4.83 1.02 7.73
N SER A 110 5.29 1.16 6.48
CA SER A 110 5.62 2.45 5.86
C SER A 110 4.42 3.42 5.89
N LEU A 111 3.24 2.95 5.46
CA LEU A 111 2.03 3.76 5.43
C LEU A 111 1.57 4.13 6.84
N LEU A 112 1.56 3.20 7.78
CA LEU A 112 1.18 3.48 9.17
C LEU A 112 2.13 4.49 9.82
N LYS A 113 3.45 4.34 9.62
CA LYS A 113 4.47 5.24 10.17
C LYS A 113 4.31 6.68 9.66
N ALA A 114 3.88 6.86 8.43
CA ALA A 114 3.62 8.18 7.84
C ALA A 114 2.21 8.73 8.17
N THR A 115 1.33 7.90 8.73
CA THR A 115 -0.03 8.31 9.08
C THR A 115 -0.01 9.24 10.28
N THR A 116 -0.78 10.33 10.22
CA THR A 116 -0.90 11.30 11.32
C THR A 116 -2.36 11.65 11.58
N GLY A 117 -2.68 12.10 12.79
CA GLY A 117 -4.03 12.51 13.16
C GLY A 117 -4.90 11.37 13.69
N GLN A 118 -6.22 11.52 13.57
CA GLN A 118 -7.19 10.53 14.06
C GLN A 118 -7.20 9.30 13.14
N PHE A 119 -6.95 8.13 13.71
CA PHE A 119 -6.94 6.86 12.99
C PHE A 119 -8.00 5.91 13.55
N HIS A 120 -8.95 5.51 12.70
CA HIS A 120 -10.12 4.72 13.12
C HIS A 120 -10.08 3.26 12.68
N ALA A 121 -9.07 2.84 11.91
CA ALA A 121 -8.95 1.48 11.38
C ALA A 121 -8.09 0.55 12.28
N SER A 122 -8.09 0.77 13.60
CA SER A 122 -7.26 -0.03 14.53
C SER A 122 -7.60 -1.53 14.50
N LEU A 123 -8.88 -1.88 14.31
CA LEU A 123 -9.33 -3.26 14.17
C LEU A 123 -8.78 -3.92 12.90
N ASP A 124 -8.74 -3.21 11.77
CA ASP A 124 -8.17 -3.72 10.54
C ASP A 124 -6.65 -3.88 10.65
N VAL A 125 -5.96 -2.94 11.32
CA VAL A 125 -4.51 -3.09 11.62
C VAL A 125 -4.27 -4.33 12.48
N GLN A 126 -5.06 -4.57 13.53
CA GLN A 126 -4.92 -5.77 14.37
C GLN A 126 -5.19 -7.06 13.60
N ARG A 127 -6.15 -7.06 12.66
CA ARG A 127 -6.42 -8.20 11.78
C ARG A 127 -5.21 -8.49 10.89
N VAL A 128 -4.75 -7.48 10.15
CA VAL A 128 -3.63 -7.58 9.22
C VAL A 128 -2.34 -7.95 9.95
N TYR A 129 -2.06 -7.36 11.12
CA TYR A 129 -0.90 -7.67 11.94
C TYR A 129 -0.84 -9.13 12.38
N ARG A 130 -1.96 -9.67 12.89
CA ARG A 130 -2.04 -11.09 13.27
C ARG A 130 -1.80 -11.99 12.06
N LYS A 131 -2.37 -11.63 10.91
CA LYS A 131 -2.15 -12.39 9.68
C LYS A 131 -0.69 -12.39 9.24
N PHE A 132 0.00 -11.24 9.28
CA PHE A 132 1.43 -11.17 9.00
C PHE A 132 2.25 -12.04 9.94
N ARG A 133 1.93 -12.03 11.24
CA ARG A 133 2.58 -12.91 12.21
C ARG A 133 2.36 -14.39 11.88
N ASP A 134 1.12 -14.77 11.55
CA ASP A 134 0.78 -16.16 11.21
C ASP A 134 1.47 -16.62 9.92
N CYS A 135 1.70 -15.72 8.96
CA CYS A 135 2.49 -15.95 7.76
C CYS A 135 4.02 -15.95 7.98
N GLY A 136 4.49 -15.72 9.20
CA GLY A 136 5.91 -15.76 9.54
C GLY A 136 6.72 -14.55 9.08
N VAL A 137 6.09 -13.37 8.95
CA VAL A 137 6.79 -12.09 8.69
C VAL A 137 7.86 -11.86 9.74
N SER A 138 8.99 -11.29 9.32
CA SER A 138 10.14 -11.08 10.20
C SER A 138 9.79 -10.27 11.46
N PRO A 139 10.35 -10.63 12.64
CA PRO A 139 10.08 -9.91 13.88
C PRO A 139 10.38 -8.41 13.83
N ASP A 140 11.41 -8.03 13.07
CA ASP A 140 11.81 -6.63 12.91
C ASP A 140 10.71 -5.82 12.19
N VAL A 141 10.15 -6.35 11.09
CA VAL A 141 9.05 -5.69 10.37
C VAL A 141 7.77 -5.64 11.21
N LEU A 142 7.47 -6.71 11.95
CA LEU A 142 6.34 -6.72 12.89
C LEU A 142 6.55 -5.69 14.02
N HIS A 143 7.77 -5.53 14.51
CA HIS A 143 8.08 -4.54 15.52
C HIS A 143 7.86 -3.12 14.99
N GLU A 144 8.29 -2.82 13.76
CA GLU A 144 8.04 -1.51 13.13
C GLU A 144 6.55 -1.19 13.00
N ILE A 145 5.71 -2.16 12.63
CA ILE A 145 4.25 -1.98 12.57
C ILE A 145 3.68 -1.73 13.96
N ALA A 146 4.16 -2.44 14.98
CA ALA A 146 3.69 -2.27 16.36
C ALA A 146 4.04 -0.88 16.90
N GLU A 147 5.26 -0.39 16.65
CA GLU A 147 5.68 0.96 17.02
C GLU A 147 4.85 2.03 16.29
N ALA A 148 4.57 1.83 15.00
CA ALA A 148 3.70 2.74 14.25
C ALA A 148 2.26 2.75 14.80
N ALA A 149 1.70 1.59 15.17
CA ALA A 149 0.39 1.51 15.81
C ALA A 149 0.36 2.23 17.17
N LEU A 150 1.42 2.07 17.99
CA LEU A 150 1.54 2.76 19.28
C LEU A 150 1.59 4.28 19.11
N ALA A 151 2.30 4.77 18.09
CA ALA A 151 2.33 6.20 17.76
C ALA A 151 0.95 6.74 17.34
N LEU A 152 0.10 5.89 16.76
CA LEU A 152 -1.29 6.18 16.43
C LEU A 152 -2.26 5.98 17.60
N GLY A 153 -1.77 5.60 18.78
CA GLY A 153 -2.53 5.56 20.03
C GLY A 153 -3.21 4.23 20.34
N PHE A 154 -2.83 3.13 19.69
CA PHE A 154 -3.35 1.79 20.00
C PHE A 154 -2.26 0.72 19.94
N SER A 155 -2.55 -0.47 20.48
CA SER A 155 -1.63 -1.60 20.45
C SER A 155 -2.14 -2.71 19.53
N VAL A 156 -1.19 -3.46 18.98
CA VAL A 156 -1.41 -4.71 18.25
C VAL A 156 -0.85 -5.86 19.09
N GLN A 157 -1.53 -7.01 19.06
CA GLN A 157 -1.19 -8.21 19.83
C GLN A 157 -1.20 -9.45 18.96
#